data_AF-A0A1J3E7B1-F1
#
_entry.id   AF-A0A1J3E7B1-F1
#
_cell.length_a   1.000
_cell.length_b   1.000
_cell.length_c   1.000
_cell.angle_alpha   90.00
_cell.angle_beta   90.00
_cell.angle_gamma   90.00
#
_symmetry.space_group_name_H-M   'P 1'
#
loop_
_entity.id
_entity.type
_entity.pdbx_description
1 polymer ?
#
loop_
_entity_poly.entity_id
_entity_poly.type
_entity_poly.pdbx_seq_one_letter_code
_entity_poly.pdbx_strand_id
1 'polypeptide(L)'
;MLNLANLAEEVQIAYRRRIKKLKKGDFVDESSATTESDIEETFKRLVSDLGKSPEDIFDALKNQTVDLVLTAHPTQSVRRSLLQKHGRIRDCLAQLYAKDITPDDKQELDESLQREIQAAFRTDEIRRTPPTPQDEMRAGMSYFHETIWNGVPKFLRRVDTALKNIGIDERVPYNAPLIQFSSWMGGDRDGNPRVTPEVTRDVCLLARMMAANLYYNQIENLMFELSMWR
;
A
#
# COMPACT_ATOMS: atom_id res chain seq x y z
N MET A 1 -10.55 -21.57 0.41
CA MET A 1 -9.22 -22.13 0.05
C MET A 1 -8.46 -21.21 -0.89
N LEU A 2 -9.03 -20.75 -2.00
CA LEU A 2 -8.35 -19.85 -2.95
C LEU A 2 -7.81 -18.56 -2.29
N ASN A 3 -8.60 -17.90 -1.43
CA ASN A 3 -8.13 -16.71 -0.70
C ASN A 3 -6.91 -17.00 0.18
N LEU A 4 -6.84 -18.16 0.83
CA LEU A 4 -5.68 -18.54 1.63
C LEU A 4 -4.44 -18.79 0.77
N ALA A 5 -4.61 -19.35 -0.43
CA ALA A 5 -3.52 -19.52 -1.39
C ALA A 5 -2.96 -18.15 -1.84
N ASN A 6 -3.84 -17.19 -2.13
CA ASN A 6 -3.44 -15.83 -2.46
C ASN A 6 -2.70 -15.16 -1.30
N LEU A 7 -3.16 -15.31 -0.05
CA LEU A 7 -2.45 -14.77 1.12
C LEU A 7 -1.06 -15.40 1.30
N ALA A 8 -0.93 -16.70 1.06
CA ALA A 8 0.37 -17.38 1.09
C ALA A 8 1.29 -16.87 -0.01
N GLU A 9 0.77 -16.64 -1.21
CA GLU A 9 1.51 -16.03 -2.32
C GLU A 9 1.96 -14.60 -1.99
N GLU A 10 1.08 -13.77 -1.42
CA GLU A 10 1.41 -12.41 -0.95
C GLU A 10 2.58 -12.41 0.04
N VAL A 11 2.54 -13.31 1.04
CA VAL A 11 3.64 -13.47 2.01
C VAL A 11 4.91 -13.93 1.29
N GLN A 12 4.82 -14.94 0.42
CA GLN A 12 5.96 -15.44 -0.32
C GLN A 12 6.61 -14.36 -1.19
N ILE A 13 5.83 -13.49 -1.84
CA ILE A 13 6.34 -12.37 -2.64
C ILE A 13 6.97 -11.32 -1.72
N ALA A 14 6.31 -10.94 -0.62
CA ALA A 14 6.77 -9.90 0.30
C ALA A 14 8.12 -10.22 0.96
N TYR A 15 8.36 -11.49 1.28
CA TYR A 15 9.60 -11.95 1.94
C TYR A 15 10.60 -12.62 0.98
N ARG A 16 10.33 -12.62 -0.34
CA ARG A 16 11.25 -13.17 -1.33
C ARG A 16 12.56 -12.38 -1.34
N ARG A 17 13.67 -13.06 -1.08
CA ARG A 17 15.00 -12.46 -1.23
C ARG A 17 15.23 -12.07 -2.69
N ARG A 18 15.58 -10.79 -2.93
CA ARG A 18 16.06 -10.34 -4.25
C ARG A 18 17.45 -10.95 -4.55
N ILE A 19 17.59 -11.62 -5.70
CA ILE A 19 18.83 -12.27 -6.14
C ILE A 19 19.36 -11.50 -7.36
N LYS A 20 20.39 -10.67 -7.16
CA LYS A 20 20.97 -9.82 -8.22
C LYS A 20 21.47 -10.62 -9.43
N LYS A 21 21.91 -11.87 -9.22
CA LYS A 21 22.37 -12.78 -10.30
C LYS A 21 21.27 -13.20 -11.29
N LEU A 22 19.99 -12.97 -10.99
CA LEU A 22 18.90 -13.26 -11.92
C LEU A 22 18.75 -12.18 -13.00
N LYS A 23 19.34 -10.99 -12.80
CA LYS A 23 19.28 -9.89 -13.76
C LYS A 23 20.12 -10.21 -15.00
N LYS A 24 19.55 -9.99 -16.18
CA LYS A 24 20.21 -10.13 -17.48
C LYS A 24 20.97 -8.87 -17.90
N GLY A 25 20.65 -7.72 -17.31
CA GLY A 25 21.27 -6.43 -17.60
C GLY A 25 20.65 -5.69 -18.79
N ASP A 26 19.43 -6.06 -19.18
CA ASP A 26 18.67 -5.41 -20.24
C ASP A 26 17.26 -5.02 -19.76
N PHE A 27 16.47 -4.41 -20.65
CA PHE A 27 15.13 -3.92 -20.32
C PHE A 27 14.14 -5.04 -19.94
N VAL A 28 14.44 -6.31 -20.24
CA VAL A 28 13.57 -7.45 -19.90
C VAL A 28 13.51 -7.64 -18.38
N ASP A 29 14.56 -7.24 -17.66
CA ASP A 29 14.61 -7.32 -16.20
C ASP A 29 13.46 -6.55 -15.53
N GLU A 30 13.00 -5.45 -16.14
CA GLU A 30 11.94 -4.59 -15.61
C GLU A 30 10.52 -5.19 -15.74
N SER A 31 10.38 -6.34 -16.41
CA SER A 31 9.10 -7.02 -16.61
C SER A 31 8.66 -7.89 -15.42
N SER A 32 9.54 -8.14 -14.45
CA SER A 32 9.25 -8.99 -13.29
C SER A 32 9.79 -8.39 -12.00
N ALA A 33 8.98 -8.38 -10.94
CA ALA A 33 9.36 -7.89 -9.62
C ALA A 33 10.59 -8.60 -9.02
N THR A 34 10.96 -9.78 -9.52
CA THR A 34 12.16 -10.51 -9.09
C THR A 34 13.46 -9.90 -9.63
N THR A 35 13.38 -9.19 -10.74
CA THR A 35 14.52 -8.66 -11.51
C THR A 35 14.46 -7.15 -11.73
N GLU A 36 13.31 -6.51 -11.51
CA GLU A 36 13.14 -5.08 -11.67
C GLU A 36 14.15 -4.26 -10.85
N SER A 37 14.43 -3.06 -11.31
CA SER A 37 15.28 -2.11 -10.62
C SER A 37 14.54 -1.44 -9.49
N ASP A 38 15.15 -1.41 -8.29
CA ASP A 38 14.66 -0.49 -7.27
C ASP A 38 14.99 0.98 -7.65
N ILE A 39 14.46 1.93 -6.87
CA ILE A 39 14.63 3.36 -7.16
C ILE A 39 16.10 3.80 -7.15
N GLU A 40 16.94 3.20 -6.30
CA GLU A 40 18.36 3.53 -6.23
C GLU A 40 19.12 2.96 -7.43
N GLU A 41 18.83 1.72 -7.83
CA GLU A 41 19.38 1.14 -9.08
C GLU A 41 18.99 1.97 -10.30
N THR A 42 17.75 2.47 -10.33
CA THR A 42 17.26 3.34 -11.40
C THR A 42 18.05 4.66 -11.44
N PHE A 43 18.26 5.31 -10.29
CA PHE A 43 19.06 6.54 -10.23
C PHE A 43 20.51 6.30 -10.62
N LYS A 44 21.13 5.21 -10.14
CA LYS A 44 22.50 4.85 -10.51
C LYS A 44 22.64 4.66 -12.00
N ARG A 45 21.72 3.92 -12.63
CA ARG A 45 21.70 3.72 -14.09
C ARG A 45 21.54 5.03 -14.85
N LEU A 46 20.70 5.95 -14.37
CA LEU A 46 20.53 7.28 -14.99
C LEU A 46 21.85 8.07 -14.97
N VAL A 47 22.61 7.99 -13.87
CA VAL A 47 23.91 8.65 -13.74
C VAL A 47 24.99 7.95 -14.55
N SER A 48 25.16 6.63 -14.37
CA SER A 48 26.29 5.87 -14.94
C SER A 48 26.15 5.58 -16.42
N ASP A 49 24.95 5.18 -16.86
CA ASP A 49 24.75 4.61 -18.20
C ASP A 49 24.17 5.66 -19.16
N LEU A 50 23.33 6.56 -18.64
CA LEU A 50 22.69 7.63 -19.42
C LEU A 50 23.33 9.01 -19.23
N GLY A 51 24.34 9.13 -18.36
CA GLY A 51 25.12 10.35 -18.18
C GLY A 51 24.32 11.55 -17.66
N LYS A 52 23.23 11.32 -16.92
CA LYS A 52 22.45 12.39 -16.28
C LYS A 52 23.13 12.87 -15.00
N SER A 53 23.10 14.19 -14.76
CA SER A 53 23.58 14.73 -13.50
C SER A 53 22.63 14.35 -12.36
N PRO A 54 23.12 14.19 -11.12
CA PRO A 54 22.24 14.02 -9.96
C PRO A 54 21.22 15.16 -9.80
N GLU A 55 21.60 16.38 -10.16
CA GLU A 55 20.75 17.57 -10.10
C GLU A 55 19.58 17.48 -11.09
N ASP A 56 19.82 16.99 -12.31
CA ASP A 56 18.77 16.78 -13.32
C ASP A 56 17.74 15.76 -12.83
N ILE A 57 18.19 14.68 -12.18
CA ILE A 57 17.32 13.63 -11.62
C ILE A 57 16.47 14.21 -10.48
N PHE A 58 17.09 15.00 -9.60
CA PHE A 58 16.38 15.65 -8.50
C PHE A 58 15.35 16.65 -9.00
N ASP A 59 15.67 17.45 -10.02
CA ASP A 59 14.72 18.40 -10.60
C ASP A 59 13.57 17.72 -11.33
N ALA A 60 13.84 16.62 -12.05
CA ALA A 60 12.80 15.81 -12.66
C ALA A 60 11.84 15.22 -11.62
N LEU A 61 12.36 14.71 -10.49
CA LEU A 61 11.52 14.16 -9.41
C LEU A 61 10.61 15.21 -8.79
N LYS A 62 11.09 16.43 -8.54
CA LYS A 62 10.27 17.51 -7.97
C LYS A 62 9.05 17.84 -8.85
N ASN A 63 9.18 17.66 -10.16
CA ASN A 63 8.15 17.97 -11.14
C ASN A 63 7.34 16.75 -11.62
N GLN A 64 7.67 15.54 -11.12
CA GLN A 64 6.97 14.32 -11.48
C GLN A 64 5.75 14.10 -10.58
N THR A 65 4.65 13.67 -11.18
CA THR A 65 3.46 13.20 -10.47
C THR A 65 2.96 11.90 -11.09
N VAL A 66 2.77 10.89 -10.25
CA VAL A 66 2.04 9.66 -10.60
C VAL A 66 0.69 9.70 -9.89
N ASP A 67 -0.41 9.73 -10.66
CA ASP A 67 -1.76 9.65 -10.11
C ASP A 67 -2.35 8.25 -10.30
N LEU A 68 -2.66 7.59 -9.17
CA LEU A 68 -3.27 6.27 -9.14
C LEU A 68 -4.78 6.38 -8.91
N VAL A 69 -5.56 6.05 -9.95
CA VAL A 69 -7.03 6.14 -9.92
C VAL A 69 -7.62 4.82 -9.43
N LEU A 70 -8.24 4.84 -8.25
CA LEU A 70 -8.94 3.68 -7.69
C LEU A 70 -10.33 3.50 -8.32
N THR A 71 -10.61 2.28 -8.75
CA THR A 71 -11.91 1.89 -9.33
C THR A 71 -12.63 0.89 -8.43
N ALA A 72 -13.95 0.77 -8.59
CA ALA A 72 -14.71 -0.26 -7.91
C ALA A 72 -14.25 -1.66 -8.37
N HIS A 73 -14.23 -2.62 -7.44
CA HIS A 73 -13.98 -4.01 -7.80
C HIS A 73 -15.26 -4.64 -8.38
N PRO A 74 -15.24 -5.22 -9.59
CA PRO A 74 -16.45 -5.62 -10.31
C PRO A 74 -17.29 -6.69 -9.59
N THR A 75 -16.68 -7.52 -8.75
CA THR A 75 -17.33 -8.69 -8.15
C THR A 75 -17.23 -8.79 -6.63
N GLN A 76 -16.38 -8.00 -5.96
CA GLN A 76 -16.01 -8.23 -4.55
C GLN A 76 -15.63 -6.93 -3.85
N SER A 77 -16.59 -6.34 -3.14
CA SER A 77 -16.28 -5.31 -2.13
C SER A 77 -15.89 -6.01 -0.83
N VAL A 78 -14.59 -6.26 -0.66
CA VAL A 78 -14.03 -6.81 0.59
C VAL A 78 -14.19 -5.77 1.70
N ARG A 79 -14.81 -6.17 2.82
CA ARG A 79 -14.98 -5.30 3.98
C ARG A 79 -13.66 -5.13 4.73
N ARG A 80 -13.44 -3.96 5.34
CA ARG A 80 -12.28 -3.67 6.20
C ARG A 80 -12.01 -4.76 7.24
N SER A 81 -13.06 -5.27 7.89
CA SER A 81 -12.94 -6.33 8.90
C SER A 81 -12.31 -7.61 8.36
N LEU A 82 -12.52 -7.92 7.08
CA LEU A 82 -11.93 -9.09 6.43
C LEU A 82 -10.49 -8.81 5.97
N LEU A 83 -10.20 -7.61 5.46
CA LEU A 83 -8.82 -7.19 5.19
C LEU A 83 -7.94 -7.28 6.44
N GLN A 84 -8.46 -6.92 7.61
CA GLN A 84 -7.75 -7.06 8.88
C GLN A 84 -7.53 -8.52 9.30
N LYS A 85 -8.49 -9.41 9.04
CA LYS A 85 -8.33 -10.86 9.27
C LYS A 85 -7.25 -11.42 8.35
N HIS A 86 -7.27 -11.04 7.07
CA HIS A 86 -6.24 -11.40 6.09
C HIS A 86 -4.87 -10.89 6.52
N GLY A 87 -4.78 -9.65 7.03
CA GLY A 87 -3.57 -9.09 7.64
C GLY A 87 -3.02 -9.98 8.75
N ARG A 88 -3.85 -10.30 9.76
CA ARG A 88 -3.43 -11.16 10.87
C ARG A 88 -3.01 -12.57 10.43
N ILE A 89 -3.69 -13.16 9.44
CA ILE A 89 -3.29 -14.45 8.85
C ILE A 89 -1.89 -14.34 8.23
N ARG A 90 -1.61 -13.29 7.46
CA ARG A 90 -0.28 -13.04 6.88
C ARG A 90 0.78 -12.83 7.95
N ASP A 91 0.47 -12.07 9.00
CA ASP A 91 1.39 -11.80 10.09
C ASP A 91 1.76 -13.09 10.84
N CYS A 92 0.77 -13.94 11.15
CA CYS A 92 1.01 -15.25 11.74
C CYS A 92 1.88 -16.13 10.83
N LEU A 93 1.58 -16.18 9.53
CA LEU A 93 2.40 -16.93 8.57
C LEU A 93 3.85 -16.41 8.51
N ALA A 94 4.05 -15.09 8.47
CA ALA A 94 5.40 -14.52 8.45
C ALA A 94 6.20 -14.85 9.73
N GLN A 95 5.54 -14.82 10.90
CA GLN A 95 6.17 -15.09 12.19
C GLN A 95 6.46 -16.58 12.41
N LEU A 96 5.58 -17.48 11.98
CA LEU A 96 5.74 -18.94 12.12
C LEU A 96 7.00 -19.48 11.42
N TYR A 97 7.46 -18.82 10.36
CA TYR A 97 8.65 -19.18 9.60
C TYR A 97 9.86 -18.28 9.92
N ALA A 98 9.81 -17.54 11.03
CA ALA A 98 10.98 -16.86 11.56
C ALA A 98 12.07 -17.88 11.94
N LYS A 99 13.33 -17.50 11.75
CA LYS A 99 14.47 -18.43 11.85
C LYS A 99 14.67 -19.01 13.26
N ASP A 100 14.46 -18.18 14.29
CA ASP A 100 14.81 -18.48 15.68
C ASP A 100 13.58 -18.39 16.60
N ILE A 101 12.47 -19.03 16.21
CA ILE A 101 11.22 -19.07 16.99
C ILE A 101 11.26 -20.17 18.07
N THR A 102 10.76 -19.86 19.27
CA THR A 102 10.66 -20.85 20.35
C THR A 102 9.49 -21.83 20.11
N PRO A 103 9.53 -23.05 20.68
CA PRO A 103 8.42 -23.99 20.54
C PRO A 103 7.08 -23.45 21.08
N ASP A 104 7.11 -22.74 22.19
CA ASP A 104 5.92 -22.17 22.84
C ASP A 104 5.32 -21.05 21.97
N ASP A 105 6.14 -20.10 21.50
CA ASP A 105 5.68 -19.05 20.58
C ASP A 105 5.09 -19.63 19.29
N LYS A 106 5.69 -20.70 18.77
CA LYS A 106 5.19 -21.38 17.57
C LYS A 106 3.82 -22.01 17.83
N GLN A 107 3.61 -22.63 18.99
CA GLN A 107 2.33 -23.20 19.36
C GLN A 107 1.25 -22.11 19.46
N GLU A 108 1.55 -21.00 20.15
CA GLU A 108 0.61 -19.88 20.29
C GLU A 108 0.25 -19.24 18.93
N LEU A 109 1.23 -19.12 18.03
CA LEU A 109 1.00 -18.61 16.67
C LEU A 109 0.17 -19.57 15.81
N ASP A 110 0.35 -20.89 15.96
CA ASP A 110 -0.46 -21.89 15.27
C ASP A 110 -1.93 -21.82 15.73
N GLU A 111 -2.15 -21.76 17.05
CA GLU A 111 -3.49 -21.56 17.63
C GLU A 111 -4.13 -20.24 17.15
N SER A 112 -3.36 -19.15 17.09
CA SER A 112 -3.81 -17.87 16.57
C SER A 112 -4.17 -17.93 15.09
N LEU A 113 -3.36 -18.60 14.26
CA LEU A 113 -3.62 -18.79 12.84
C LEU A 113 -4.92 -19.58 12.61
N GLN A 114 -5.11 -20.70 13.33
CA GLN A 114 -6.34 -21.49 13.25
C GLN A 114 -7.57 -20.65 13.62
N ARG A 115 -7.47 -19.84 14.69
CA ARG A 115 -8.53 -18.93 15.14
C ARG A 115 -8.88 -17.88 14.08
N GLU A 116 -7.90 -17.23 13.45
CA GLU A 116 -8.15 -16.22 12.42
C GLU A 116 -8.73 -16.83 11.13
N ILE A 117 -8.25 -18.01 10.71
CA ILE A 117 -8.83 -18.74 9.57
C ILE A 117 -10.28 -19.09 9.85
N GLN A 118 -10.60 -19.62 11.03
CA GLN A 118 -11.97 -19.94 11.40
C GLN A 118 -12.85 -18.67 11.46
N ALA A 119 -12.33 -17.57 12.00
CA ALA A 119 -13.05 -16.31 12.05
C ALA A 119 -13.33 -15.73 10.66
N ALA A 120 -12.37 -15.82 9.73
CA ALA A 120 -12.56 -15.42 8.33
C ALA A 120 -13.61 -16.32 7.65
N PHE A 121 -13.51 -17.64 7.83
CA PHE A 121 -14.44 -18.60 7.23
C PHE A 121 -15.89 -18.45 7.71
N ARG A 122 -16.09 -18.12 9.00
CA ARG A 122 -17.43 -17.88 9.57
C ARG A 122 -17.97 -16.49 9.27
N THR A 123 -17.19 -15.62 8.64
CA THR A 123 -17.64 -14.29 8.20
C THR A 123 -18.03 -14.38 6.73
N ASP A 124 -19.30 -14.12 6.39
CA ASP A 124 -19.76 -14.08 5.00
C ASP A 124 -18.99 -13.00 4.21
N GLU A 125 -18.02 -13.45 3.42
CA GLU A 125 -17.17 -12.62 2.55
C GLU A 125 -17.94 -12.15 1.31
N ILE A 126 -18.77 -13.02 0.76
CA ILE A 126 -19.64 -12.71 -0.38
C ILE A 126 -20.92 -12.08 0.17
N ARG A 127 -21.13 -10.80 -0.14
CA ARG A 127 -22.39 -10.13 0.20
C ARG A 127 -23.53 -10.76 -0.60
N ARG A 128 -24.60 -11.16 0.08
CA ARG A 128 -25.85 -11.66 -0.56
C ARG A 128 -26.57 -10.56 -1.35
N THR A 129 -26.37 -9.30 -0.97
CA THR A 129 -26.88 -8.13 -1.68
C THR A 129 -25.74 -7.33 -2.31
N PRO A 130 -25.91 -6.83 -3.55
CA PRO A 130 -24.93 -5.95 -4.17
C PRO A 130 -24.64 -4.74 -3.26
N PRO A 131 -23.36 -4.33 -3.13
CA PRO A 131 -23.02 -3.13 -2.37
C PRO A 131 -23.65 -1.89 -3.03
N THR A 132 -23.95 -0.89 -2.21
CA THR A 132 -24.28 0.45 -2.71
C THR A 132 -23.00 1.14 -3.21
N PRO A 133 -23.09 2.14 -4.09
CA PRO A 133 -21.90 2.89 -4.51
C PRO A 133 -21.15 3.53 -3.32
N GLN A 134 -21.86 3.95 -2.27
CA GLN A 134 -21.24 4.44 -1.03
C GLN A 134 -20.46 3.33 -0.30
N ASP A 135 -20.93 2.08 -0.32
CA ASP A 135 -20.22 0.95 0.26
C ASP A 135 -18.96 0.58 -0.52
N GLU A 136 -19.00 0.65 -1.84
CA GLU A 136 -17.83 0.43 -2.71
C GLU A 136 -16.74 1.47 -2.41
N MET A 137 -17.12 2.75 -2.29
CA MET A 137 -16.19 3.81 -1.90
C MET A 137 -15.58 3.54 -0.52
N ARG A 138 -16.39 3.17 0.48
CA ARG A 138 -15.88 2.84 1.83
C ARG A 138 -14.93 1.63 1.81
N ALA A 139 -15.20 0.63 0.98
CA ALA A 139 -14.32 -0.52 0.81
C ALA A 139 -13.00 -0.13 0.15
N GLY A 140 -13.03 0.66 -0.93
CA GLY A 140 -11.83 1.18 -1.58
C GLY A 140 -10.95 1.99 -0.63
N MET A 141 -11.56 2.86 0.19
CA MET A 141 -10.84 3.65 1.20
C MET A 141 -10.21 2.81 2.33
N SER A 142 -10.61 1.54 2.48
CA SER A 142 -10.01 0.66 3.50
C SER A 142 -8.53 0.40 3.21
N TYR A 143 -8.09 0.37 1.95
CA TYR A 143 -6.67 0.23 1.61
C TYR A 143 -5.84 1.45 2.02
N PHE A 144 -6.42 2.66 2.03
CA PHE A 144 -5.74 3.83 2.58
C PHE A 144 -5.43 3.67 4.05
N HIS A 145 -6.44 3.28 4.82
CA HIS A 145 -6.31 3.10 6.25
C HIS A 145 -5.32 1.98 6.61
N GLU A 146 -5.36 0.86 5.89
CA GLU A 146 -4.58 -0.32 6.27
C GLU A 146 -3.14 -0.29 5.73
N THR A 147 -2.87 0.27 4.55
CA THR A 147 -1.52 0.20 3.93
C THR A 147 -1.00 1.50 3.34
N ILE A 148 -1.78 2.21 2.52
CA ILE A 148 -1.26 3.32 1.71
C ILE A 148 -0.84 4.51 2.60
N TRP A 149 -1.61 4.83 3.64
CA TRP A 149 -1.34 5.96 4.54
C TRP A 149 0.07 5.91 5.14
N ASN A 150 0.49 4.73 5.60
CA ASN A 150 1.84 4.51 6.14
C ASN A 150 2.87 4.21 5.04
N GLY A 151 2.43 3.66 3.90
CA GLY A 151 3.28 3.26 2.79
C GLY A 151 3.90 4.44 2.04
N VAL A 152 3.12 5.50 1.76
CA VAL A 152 3.60 6.69 1.04
C VAL A 152 4.78 7.37 1.74
N PRO A 153 4.70 7.78 3.02
CA PRO A 153 5.84 8.42 3.70
C PRO A 153 7.05 7.49 3.83
N LYS A 154 6.83 6.17 3.96
CA LYS A 154 7.92 5.18 3.99
C LYS A 154 8.64 5.08 2.64
N PHE A 155 7.91 5.13 1.53
CA PHE A 155 8.48 5.16 0.19
C PHE A 155 9.21 6.48 -0.07
N LEU A 156 8.63 7.63 0.26
CA LEU A 156 9.30 8.94 0.10
C LEU A 156 10.62 9.01 0.88
N ARG A 157 10.67 8.43 2.08
CA ARG A 157 11.93 8.28 2.84
C ARG A 157 12.96 7.39 2.14
N ARG A 158 12.53 6.38 1.37
CA ARG A 158 13.42 5.58 0.53
C ARG A 158 13.97 6.40 -0.64
N VAL A 159 13.15 7.26 -1.25
CA VAL A 159 13.60 8.20 -2.29
C VAL A 159 14.69 9.12 -1.75
N ASP A 160 14.50 9.72 -0.57
CA ASP A 160 15.53 10.55 0.08
C ASP A 160 16.85 9.80 0.28
N THR A 161 16.79 8.51 0.64
CA THR A 161 17.97 7.67 0.83
C THR A 161 18.68 7.42 -0.50
N ALA A 162 17.93 7.13 -1.56
CA ALA A 162 18.46 6.92 -2.89
C ALA A 162 19.10 8.19 -3.49
N LEU A 163 18.52 9.37 -3.21
CA LEU A 163 19.07 10.67 -3.60
C LEU A 163 20.42 10.94 -2.92
N LYS A 164 20.53 10.70 -1.61
CA LYS A 164 21.81 10.80 -0.88
C LYS A 164 22.89 9.90 -1.47
N ASN A 165 22.52 8.69 -1.86
CA ASN A 165 23.45 7.70 -2.44
C ASN A 165 23.97 8.09 -3.83
N ILE A 166 23.34 9.03 -4.53
CA ILE A 166 23.85 9.60 -5.79
C ILE A 166 24.48 11.00 -5.62
N GLY A 167 24.60 11.50 -4.38
CA GLY A 167 25.27 12.76 -4.08
C GLY A 167 24.35 13.96 -3.79
N ILE A 168 23.03 13.78 -3.74
CA ILE A 168 22.08 14.85 -3.38
C ILE A 168 21.80 14.78 -1.88
N ASP A 169 22.26 15.77 -1.11
CA ASP A 169 22.07 15.79 0.35
C ASP A 169 20.68 16.32 0.77
N GLU A 170 19.97 16.96 -0.15
CA GLU A 170 18.61 17.46 0.03
C GLU A 170 17.58 16.33 0.03
N ARG A 171 16.50 16.52 0.79
CA ARG A 171 15.31 15.65 0.74
C ARG A 171 14.38 16.11 -0.38
N VAL A 172 13.54 15.21 -0.86
CA VAL A 172 12.41 15.63 -1.70
C VAL A 172 11.56 16.63 -0.91
N PRO A 173 11.26 17.82 -1.46
CA PRO A 173 10.41 18.79 -0.79
C PRO A 173 9.09 18.15 -0.35
N TYR A 174 8.69 18.36 0.91
CA TYR A 174 7.49 17.71 1.48
C TYR A 174 6.18 18.15 0.80
N ASN A 175 6.22 19.24 0.03
CA ASN A 175 5.10 19.76 -0.76
C ASN A 175 5.09 19.28 -2.21
N ALA A 176 6.07 18.47 -2.65
CA ALA A 176 6.09 17.89 -3.99
C ALA A 176 5.08 16.74 -4.10
N PRO A 177 4.10 16.79 -5.02
CA PRO A 177 3.05 15.78 -5.15
C PRO A 177 3.54 14.59 -6.00
N LEU A 178 4.58 13.88 -5.56
CA LEU A 178 5.16 12.74 -6.29
C LEU A 178 4.14 11.64 -6.59
N ILE A 179 3.29 11.34 -5.60
CA ILE A 179 2.24 10.32 -5.69
C ILE A 179 0.92 10.98 -5.27
N GLN A 180 -0.07 10.86 -6.13
CA GLN A 180 -1.45 11.27 -5.88
C GLN A 180 -2.37 10.06 -6.06
N PHE A 181 -3.55 10.17 -5.46
CA PHE A 181 -4.58 9.17 -5.63
C PHE A 181 -5.91 9.83 -5.94
N SER A 182 -6.58 9.27 -6.94
CA SER A 182 -7.89 9.67 -7.39
C SER A 182 -8.86 8.49 -7.27
N SER A 183 -10.16 8.73 -7.43
CA SER A 183 -11.17 7.67 -7.34
C SER A 183 -12.30 7.89 -8.31
N TRP A 184 -12.75 6.81 -8.95
CA TRP A 184 -13.98 6.78 -9.76
C TRP A 184 -15.20 6.31 -8.97
N MET A 185 -15.02 5.75 -7.77
CA MET A 185 -16.11 5.21 -6.96
C MET A 185 -17.08 6.31 -6.52
N GLY A 186 -18.32 6.27 -7.04
CA GLY A 186 -19.36 7.28 -6.83
C GLY A 186 -19.25 8.52 -7.73
N GLY A 187 -18.25 8.58 -8.63
CA GLY A 187 -18.10 9.61 -9.65
C GLY A 187 -18.46 9.13 -11.05
N ASP A 188 -17.96 7.95 -11.42
CA ASP A 188 -18.25 7.32 -12.72
C ASP A 188 -19.71 6.87 -12.77
N ARG A 189 -20.44 7.42 -13.75
CA ARG A 189 -21.88 7.21 -13.97
C ARG A 189 -22.17 6.68 -15.37
N ASP A 190 -21.14 6.37 -16.15
CA ASP A 190 -21.33 5.81 -17.48
C ASP A 190 -21.96 4.42 -17.39
N GLY A 191 -23.12 4.25 -18.03
CA GLY A 191 -23.89 3.00 -17.99
C GLY A 191 -24.40 2.54 -16.60
N ASN A 192 -24.28 3.36 -15.54
CA ASN A 192 -24.64 2.95 -14.17
C ASN A 192 -25.63 3.92 -13.50
N PRO A 193 -26.96 3.67 -13.58
CA PRO A 193 -27.98 4.56 -13.02
C PRO A 193 -27.98 4.60 -11.49
N ARG A 194 -27.23 3.72 -10.82
CA ARG A 194 -27.12 3.71 -9.34
C ARG A 194 -26.28 4.88 -8.82
N VAL A 195 -25.47 5.53 -9.67
CA VAL A 195 -24.63 6.67 -9.29
C VAL A 195 -25.40 7.96 -9.53
N THR A 196 -26.18 8.37 -8.54
CA THR A 196 -26.98 9.60 -8.57
C THR A 196 -26.15 10.83 -8.13
N PRO A 197 -26.62 12.07 -8.35
CA PRO A 197 -25.95 13.26 -7.84
C PRO A 197 -25.78 13.26 -6.31
N GLU A 198 -26.76 12.70 -5.58
CA GLU A 198 -26.69 12.54 -4.13
C GLU A 198 -25.58 11.56 -3.72
N VAL A 199 -25.45 10.43 -4.44
CA VAL A 199 -24.34 9.48 -4.23
C VAL A 199 -22.99 10.16 -4.41
N THR A 200 -22.80 10.96 -5.47
CA THR A 200 -21.55 11.70 -5.69
C THR A 200 -21.27 12.67 -4.53
N ARG A 201 -22.29 13.38 -4.03
CA ARG A 201 -22.16 14.26 -2.86
C ARG A 201 -21.77 13.47 -1.61
N ASP A 202 -22.42 12.34 -1.35
CA ASP A 202 -22.18 11.50 -0.18
C ASP A 202 -20.74 10.99 -0.14
N VAL A 203 -20.22 10.47 -1.26
CA VAL A 203 -18.85 9.93 -1.30
C VAL A 203 -17.80 11.02 -1.08
N CYS A 204 -18.03 12.25 -1.55
CA CYS A 204 -17.15 13.37 -1.26
C CYS A 204 -17.14 13.72 0.24
N LEU A 205 -18.31 13.71 0.90
CA LEU A 205 -18.39 13.95 2.34
C LEU A 205 -17.73 12.82 3.14
N LEU A 206 -17.94 11.57 2.73
CA LEU A 206 -17.29 10.40 3.33
C LEU A 206 -15.77 10.48 3.21
N ALA A 207 -15.23 10.87 2.04
CA ALA A 207 -13.80 11.05 1.84
C ALA A 207 -13.21 12.09 2.81
N ARG A 208 -13.89 13.24 2.98
CA ARG A 208 -13.46 14.30 3.91
C ARG A 208 -13.47 13.82 5.35
N MET A 209 -14.52 13.10 5.76
CA MET A 209 -14.62 12.53 7.10
C MET A 209 -13.50 11.50 7.36
N MET A 210 -13.23 10.62 6.40
CA MET A 210 -12.16 9.63 6.52
C MET A 210 -10.77 10.27 6.61
N ALA A 211 -10.51 11.30 5.80
CA ALA A 211 -9.28 12.06 5.87
C ALA A 211 -9.12 12.72 7.26
N ALA A 212 -10.16 13.41 7.75
CA ALA A 212 -10.13 14.03 9.08
C ALA A 212 -9.83 13.01 10.18
N ASN A 213 -10.44 11.82 10.14
CA ASN A 213 -10.17 10.76 11.11
C ASN A 213 -8.72 10.24 11.04
N LEU A 214 -8.13 10.07 9.84
CA LEU A 214 -6.73 9.66 9.71
C LEU A 214 -5.79 10.70 10.30
N TYR A 215 -6.00 11.99 9.98
CA TYR A 215 -5.20 13.07 10.55
C TYR A 215 -5.36 13.18 12.07
N TYR A 216 -6.59 13.03 12.58
CA TYR A 216 -6.88 13.09 14.02
C TYR A 216 -6.09 12.02 14.80
N ASN A 217 -6.08 10.77 14.34
CA ASN A 217 -5.29 9.73 15.00
C ASN A 217 -3.77 9.98 14.90
N GLN A 218 -3.30 10.57 13.79
CA GLN A 218 -1.88 10.83 13.60
C GLN A 218 -1.38 12.01 14.46
N ILE A 219 -2.20 13.06 14.64
CA ILE A 219 -1.82 14.22 15.44
C ILE A 219 -1.74 13.87 16.93
N GLU A 220 -2.59 12.97 17.43
CA GLU A 220 -2.52 12.49 18.81
C GLU A 220 -1.16 11.84 19.11
N ASN A 221 -0.66 10.96 18.22
CA ASN A 221 0.66 10.36 18.38
C ASN A 221 1.78 11.42 18.35
N LEU A 222 1.68 12.40 17.45
CA LEU A 222 2.66 13.47 17.32
C LEU A 222 2.70 14.35 18.57
N MET A 223 1.56 14.59 19.23
CA MET A 223 1.51 15.31 20.51
C MET A 223 2.29 14.58 21.62
N PHE A 224 2.25 13.24 21.65
CA PHE A 224 3.04 12.47 22.61
C PHE A 224 4.54 12.53 22.32
N GLU A 225 4.93 12.52 21.04
CA GLU A 225 6.35 12.55 20.66
C GLU A 225 6.97 13.95 20.84
N LEU A 226 6.24 15.03 20.53
CA LEU A 226 6.70 16.41 20.63
C LEU A 226 6.61 16.97 22.05
N SER A 227 7.28 16.31 23.00
CA SER A 227 7.40 16.74 24.40
C SER A 227 8.49 17.79 24.65
N MET A 228 9.04 18.39 23.59
CA MET A 228 10.09 19.40 23.68
C MET A 228 9.54 20.70 24.26
N TRP A 229 10.29 21.31 25.18
CA TRP A 229 9.90 22.54 25.89
C TRP A 229 10.70 23.78 25.45
N ARG A 230 11.53 23.63 24.41
CA ARG A 230 12.30 24.68 23.74
C ARG A 230 12.30 24.45 22.23
#